data_AF-A0A640T306-F1
#
_entry.id   AF-A0A640T306-F1
#
_cell.length_a   1.000
_cell.length_b   1.000
_cell.length_c   1.000
_cell.angle_alpha   90.00
_cell.angle_beta   90.00
_cell.angle_gamma   90.00
#
_symmetry.space_group_name_H-M   'P 1'
#
loop_
_entity.id
_entity.type
_entity.pdbx_description
1 polymer ?
#
loop_
_entity_poly.entity_id
_entity_poly.type
_entity_poly.pdbx_seq_one_letter_code
_entity_poly.pdbx_strand_id
1 'polypeptide(L)'
;MNPTGRGISVDPTPTPPSEELSTVAEEFTVVPVAHVIGGRVEPTDDYWGGTRSVIRIDPERYTEESVVGLEAFSHIEVVFLFHLTAPGDLPPELRRPRGNPDWPAGGTFAHRNMRRVNRLGVSRCRLVAVDGLDLHVEALDAVDGTPVLDIKPWFGVMGPQGEVHEPAWPSQMLADYYTAPGE
;
A
#
# COMPACT_ATOMS: atom_id res chain seq x y z
N MET A 1 -26.13 61.22 10.14
CA MET A 1 -27.07 60.88 9.04
C MET A 1 -26.66 59.53 8.49
N ASN A 2 -27.58 58.57 8.52
CA ASN A 2 -27.38 57.22 7.99
C ASN A 2 -27.31 57.22 6.44
N PRO A 3 -26.87 56.11 5.83
CA PRO A 3 -26.18 56.06 4.55
C PRO A 3 -27.09 55.63 3.39
N THR A 4 -26.68 55.85 2.15
CA THR A 4 -27.29 55.19 0.98
C THR A 4 -26.39 54.04 0.52
N GLY A 5 -26.68 52.83 1.03
CA GLY A 5 -26.14 51.58 0.53
C GLY A 5 -26.77 51.21 -0.82
N ARG A 6 -25.93 50.92 -1.82
CA ARG A 6 -26.35 50.13 -2.98
C ARG A 6 -26.15 48.66 -2.62
N GLY A 7 -27.24 47.94 -2.41
CA GLY A 7 -27.22 46.49 -2.26
C GLY A 7 -26.79 45.84 -3.57
N ILE A 8 -25.65 45.16 -3.55
CA ILE A 8 -25.32 44.17 -4.57
C ILE A 8 -26.00 42.89 -4.12
N SER A 9 -27.04 42.48 -4.85
CA SER A 9 -27.63 41.15 -4.70
C SER A 9 -26.61 40.13 -5.19
N VAL A 10 -25.99 39.42 -4.26
CA VAL A 10 -25.25 38.19 -4.57
C VAL A 10 -26.30 37.09 -4.70
N ASP A 11 -26.53 36.61 -5.92
CA ASP A 11 -27.34 35.41 -6.10
C ASP A 11 -26.70 34.27 -5.30
N PRO A 12 -27.50 33.44 -4.60
CA PRO A 12 -26.96 32.30 -3.88
C PRO A 12 -26.28 31.37 -4.88
N THR A 13 -24.99 31.11 -4.66
CA THR A 13 -24.24 30.07 -5.37
C THR A 13 -25.06 28.78 -5.32
N PRO A 14 -25.34 28.12 -6.46
CA PRO A 14 -26.09 26.87 -6.44
C PRO A 14 -25.32 25.86 -5.60
N THR A 15 -25.97 25.34 -4.56
CA THR A 15 -25.51 24.16 -3.84
C THR A 15 -25.30 23.06 -4.89
N PRO A 16 -24.09 22.45 -4.98
CA PRO A 16 -23.91 21.34 -5.90
C PRO A 16 -24.93 20.24 -5.54
N PRO A 17 -25.51 19.55 -6.53
CA PRO A 17 -26.44 18.47 -6.23
C PRO A 17 -25.73 17.47 -5.33
N SER A 18 -26.36 17.15 -4.20
CA SER A 18 -25.95 16.01 -3.40
C SER A 18 -26.23 14.76 -4.24
N GLU A 19 -25.22 14.29 -4.96
CA GLU A 19 -25.29 12.99 -5.62
C GLU A 19 -25.51 11.95 -4.52
N GLU A 20 -26.68 11.31 -4.54
CA GLU A 20 -26.88 10.09 -3.76
C GLU A 20 -25.80 9.10 -4.21
N LEU A 21 -24.84 8.84 -3.31
CA LEU A 21 -23.80 7.85 -3.55
C LEU A 21 -24.49 6.53 -3.91
N SER A 22 -24.23 6.06 -5.13
CA SER A 22 -24.63 4.72 -5.57
C SER A 22 -24.25 3.70 -4.51
N THR A 23 -25.22 2.97 -3.98
CA THR A 23 -24.99 1.85 -3.06
C THR A 23 -24.53 0.58 -3.77
N VAL A 24 -24.42 0.61 -5.11
CA VAL A 24 -23.88 -0.49 -5.90
C VAL A 24 -22.36 -0.35 -5.87
N ALA A 25 -21.67 -1.40 -5.42
CA ALA A 25 -20.22 -1.47 -5.47
C ALA A 25 -19.75 -1.28 -6.92
N GLU A 26 -18.90 -0.28 -7.16
CA GLU A 26 -18.25 -0.08 -8.44
C GLU A 26 -17.06 -1.04 -8.55
N GLU A 27 -17.00 -1.79 -9.65
CA GLU A 27 -15.90 -2.71 -9.93
C GLU A 27 -14.96 -2.11 -10.97
N PHE A 28 -13.65 -2.20 -10.70
CA PHE A 28 -12.61 -1.75 -11.61
C PHE A 28 -11.70 -2.92 -12.00
N THR A 29 -11.30 -2.97 -13.27
CA THR A 29 -10.26 -3.88 -13.72
C THR A 29 -8.90 -3.22 -13.54
N VAL A 30 -7.99 -3.91 -12.84
CA VAL A 30 -6.60 -3.46 -12.66
C VAL A 30 -5.68 -4.44 -13.36
N VAL A 31 -4.69 -3.92 -14.09
CA VAL A 31 -3.69 -4.70 -14.81
C VAL A 31 -2.34 -4.53 -14.09
N PRO A 32 -1.61 -5.61 -13.78
CA PRO A 32 -0.28 -5.50 -13.22
C PRO A 32 0.66 -4.72 -14.15
N VAL A 33 1.50 -3.87 -13.58
CA VAL A 33 2.55 -3.12 -14.28
C VAL A 33 3.91 -3.81 -14.18
N ALA A 34 4.07 -4.71 -13.20
CA ALA A 34 5.29 -5.43 -12.92
C ALA A 34 5.00 -6.76 -12.19
N HIS A 35 6.01 -7.61 -12.07
CA HIS A 35 5.97 -8.80 -11.22
C HIS A 35 7.20 -8.87 -10.32
N VAL A 36 7.03 -9.41 -9.12
CA VAL A 36 8.14 -9.76 -8.24
C VAL A 36 8.83 -11.01 -8.76
N ILE A 37 10.16 -10.96 -8.89
CA ILE A 37 11.03 -12.06 -9.33
C ILE A 37 12.05 -12.37 -8.24
N GLY A 38 12.10 -13.63 -7.82
CA GLY A 38 12.99 -14.12 -6.77
C GLY A 38 12.57 -13.69 -5.37
N GLY A 39 13.52 -13.71 -4.43
CA GLY A 39 13.25 -13.49 -3.02
C GLY A 39 12.59 -14.71 -2.37
N ARG A 40 11.55 -14.48 -1.58
CA ARG A 40 10.84 -15.54 -0.85
C ARG A 40 9.73 -16.12 -1.71
N VAL A 41 9.56 -17.43 -1.67
CA VAL A 41 8.46 -18.13 -2.35
C VAL A 41 7.28 -18.35 -1.42
N GLU A 42 7.55 -18.55 -0.13
CA GLU A 42 6.52 -18.83 0.88
C GLU A 42 6.06 -17.53 1.57
N PRO A 43 4.73 -17.30 1.67
CA PRO A 43 4.18 -16.13 2.33
C PRO A 43 4.15 -16.34 3.85
N THR A 44 5.23 -16.00 4.55
CA THR A 44 5.27 -16.02 6.01
C THR A 44 5.17 -14.62 6.61
N ASP A 45 4.91 -14.56 7.91
CA ASP A 45 4.59 -13.32 8.61
C ASP A 45 5.80 -12.41 8.93
N ASP A 46 7.01 -12.94 9.16
CA ASP A 46 8.18 -12.19 9.67
C ASP A 46 9.47 -12.47 8.88
N TYR A 47 10.57 -11.84 9.29
CA TYR A 47 11.93 -12.03 8.75
C TYR A 47 12.10 -11.65 7.28
N TRP A 48 11.54 -10.50 6.90
CA TRP A 48 11.71 -9.91 5.57
C TRP A 48 13.02 -9.12 5.44
N GLY A 49 13.75 -8.91 6.54
CA GLY A 49 15.04 -8.23 6.55
C GLY A 49 16.06 -8.89 5.63
N GLY A 50 16.84 -8.09 4.90
CA GLY A 50 17.88 -8.58 4.00
C GLY A 50 17.39 -9.41 2.80
N THR A 51 16.09 -9.73 2.70
CA THR A 51 15.51 -10.42 1.55
C THR A 51 15.64 -9.53 0.33
N ARG A 52 16.28 -10.05 -0.72
CA ARG A 52 16.43 -9.37 -2.01
C ARG A 52 15.54 -9.98 -3.08
N SER A 53 14.87 -9.12 -3.84
CA SER A 53 14.07 -9.50 -5.00
C SER A 53 14.18 -8.42 -6.08
N VAL A 54 13.62 -8.72 -7.25
CA VAL A 54 13.51 -7.77 -8.35
C VAL A 54 12.04 -7.49 -8.61
N ILE A 55 11.67 -6.22 -8.76
CA ILE A 55 10.39 -5.85 -9.34
C ILE A 55 10.65 -5.61 -10.84
N ARG A 56 10.20 -6.55 -11.67
CA ARG A 56 10.39 -6.50 -13.13
C ARG A 56 9.17 -5.85 -13.80
N ILE A 57 9.36 -4.64 -14.31
CA ILE A 57 8.32 -3.87 -15.01
C ILE A 57 8.05 -4.47 -16.40
N ASP A 58 6.79 -4.48 -16.83
CA ASP A 58 6.34 -5.02 -18.10
C ASP A 58 6.94 -4.22 -19.29
N PRO A 59 7.89 -4.80 -20.05
CA PRO A 59 8.54 -4.11 -21.16
C PRO A 59 7.64 -3.95 -22.39
N GLU A 60 6.49 -4.63 -22.46
CA GLU A 60 5.52 -4.43 -23.54
C GLU A 60 4.73 -3.12 -23.37
N ARG A 61 4.67 -2.60 -22.14
CA ARG A 61 3.90 -1.40 -21.79
C ARG A 61 4.76 -0.20 -21.44
N TYR A 62 5.98 -0.43 -20.96
CA TYR A 62 6.86 0.60 -20.44
C TYR A 62 8.24 0.52 -21.08
N THR A 63 8.91 1.67 -21.15
CA THR A 63 10.32 1.80 -21.51
C THR A 63 11.11 2.29 -20.30
N GLU A 64 12.44 2.25 -20.38
CA GLU A 64 13.33 2.75 -19.31
C GLU A 64 13.08 4.23 -18.95
N GLU A 65 12.47 5.02 -19.85
CA GLU A 65 12.03 6.40 -19.54
C GLU A 65 11.07 6.45 -18.34
N SER A 66 10.31 5.38 -18.10
CA SER A 66 9.32 5.28 -17.02
C SER A 66 9.95 5.22 -15.62
N VAL A 67 11.25 4.94 -15.53
CA VAL A 67 11.99 4.81 -14.26
C VAL A 67 13.09 5.84 -14.08
N VAL A 68 13.27 6.75 -15.04
CA VAL A 68 14.29 7.81 -14.97
C VAL A 68 14.13 8.62 -13.68
N GLY A 69 15.23 8.75 -12.92
CA GLY A 69 15.28 9.50 -11.67
C GLY A 69 14.86 8.71 -10.44
N LEU A 70 14.38 7.45 -10.59
CA LEU A 70 14.10 6.59 -9.43
C LEU A 70 15.37 6.31 -8.61
N GLU A 71 16.53 6.25 -9.24
CA GLU A 71 17.82 6.05 -8.60
C GLU A 71 18.20 7.16 -7.60
N ALA A 72 17.56 8.33 -7.68
CA ALA A 72 17.73 9.40 -6.70
C ALA A 72 17.00 9.12 -5.37
N PHE A 73 16.12 8.12 -5.33
CA PHE A 73 15.35 7.74 -4.15
C PHE A 73 15.90 6.48 -3.49
N SER A 74 15.90 6.46 -2.16
CA SER A 74 16.37 5.29 -1.39
C SER A 74 15.28 4.23 -1.17
N HIS A 75 14.00 4.61 -1.28
CA HIS A 75 12.87 3.76 -0.97
C HIS A 75 11.73 4.01 -1.95
N ILE A 76 10.95 2.96 -2.18
CA ILE A 76 9.72 2.99 -2.97
C ILE A 76 8.56 2.41 -2.16
N GLU A 77 7.36 2.89 -2.44
CA GLU A 77 6.10 2.29 -2.02
C GLU A 77 5.55 1.45 -3.18
N VAL A 78 5.26 0.18 -2.89
CA VAL A 78 4.84 -0.81 -3.87
C VAL A 78 3.44 -1.27 -3.53
N VAL A 79 2.50 -1.08 -4.45
CA VAL A 79 1.13 -1.61 -4.33
C VAL A 79 1.05 -2.91 -5.12
N PHE A 80 0.63 -3.98 -4.46
CA PHE A 80 0.62 -5.32 -5.07
C PHE A 80 -0.64 -6.10 -4.71
N LEU A 81 -0.90 -7.17 -5.46
CA LEU A 81 -2.03 -8.06 -5.21
C LEU A 81 -1.57 -9.28 -4.41
N PHE A 82 -2.26 -9.59 -3.31
CA PHE A 82 -2.10 -10.88 -2.61
C PHE A 82 -2.68 -12.03 -3.44
N HIS A 83 -1.98 -12.37 -4.52
CA HIS A 83 -2.43 -13.30 -5.57
C HIS A 83 -2.64 -14.74 -5.07
N LEU A 84 -1.93 -15.15 -4.01
CA LEU A 84 -2.11 -16.46 -3.36
C LEU A 84 -3.34 -16.51 -2.44
N THR A 85 -3.97 -15.37 -2.13
CA THR A 85 -5.21 -15.33 -1.34
C THR A 85 -6.42 -15.48 -2.25
N ALA A 86 -7.30 -16.44 -1.96
CA ALA A 86 -8.52 -16.63 -2.74
C ALA A 86 -9.44 -15.39 -2.64
N PRO A 87 -10.09 -14.94 -3.73
CA PRO A 87 -10.97 -13.75 -3.71
C PRO A 87 -12.09 -13.77 -2.67
N GLY A 88 -12.52 -14.97 -2.24
CA GLY A 88 -13.56 -15.16 -1.21
C GLY A 88 -13.03 -15.44 0.20
N ASP A 89 -11.70 -15.48 0.42
CA ASP A 89 -11.12 -15.69 1.75
C ASP A 89 -11.18 -14.37 2.55
N LEU A 90 -12.38 -14.00 2.98
CA LEU A 90 -12.64 -12.84 3.84
C LEU A 90 -12.61 -13.27 5.32
N PRO A 91 -12.00 -12.46 6.21
CA PRO A 91 -11.95 -12.80 7.62
C PRO A 91 -13.31 -12.54 8.27
N PRO A 92 -13.61 -13.18 9.42
CA PRO A 92 -14.71 -12.75 10.27
C PRO A 92 -14.55 -11.27 10.63
N GLU A 93 -15.66 -10.57 10.87
CA GLU A 93 -15.68 -9.12 11.12
C GLU A 93 -14.73 -8.68 12.23
N LEU A 94 -14.47 -9.53 13.23
CA LEU A 94 -13.51 -9.29 14.30
C LEU A 94 -12.47 -10.41 14.38
N ARG A 95 -11.19 -10.04 14.51
CA ARG A 95 -10.09 -10.98 14.72
C ARG A 95 -8.96 -10.38 15.55
N ARG A 96 -8.20 -11.24 16.21
CA ARG A 96 -6.97 -10.84 16.92
C ARG A 96 -5.76 -10.87 15.98
N PRO A 97 -4.80 -9.93 16.10
CA PRO A 97 -3.60 -9.95 15.26
C PRO A 97 -2.84 -11.26 15.46
N ARG A 98 -2.51 -11.94 14.36
CA ARG A 98 -1.89 -13.28 14.33
C ARG A 98 -2.52 -14.32 15.27
N GLY A 99 -3.81 -14.17 15.61
CA GLY A 99 -4.51 -15.06 16.54
C GLY A 99 -4.07 -14.96 18.00
N ASN A 100 -3.24 -13.98 18.37
CA ASN A 100 -2.71 -13.83 19.73
C ASN A 100 -3.83 -13.44 20.73
N PRO A 101 -4.08 -14.23 21.80
CA PRO A 101 -5.15 -13.96 22.77
C PRO A 101 -4.92 -12.69 23.61
N ASP A 102 -3.66 -12.25 23.77
CA ASP A 102 -3.29 -11.10 24.61
C ASP A 102 -3.52 -9.76 23.90
N TRP A 103 -3.69 -9.77 22.57
CA TRP A 103 -3.96 -8.58 21.78
C TRP A 103 -5.46 -8.41 21.52
N PRO A 104 -5.97 -7.16 21.50
CA PRO A 104 -7.40 -6.91 21.32
C PRO A 104 -7.87 -7.37 19.94
N ALA A 105 -9.12 -7.82 19.87
CA ALA A 105 -9.78 -8.04 18.59
C ALA A 105 -10.04 -6.70 17.89
N GLY A 106 -9.88 -6.67 16.57
CA GLY A 106 -10.14 -5.51 15.75
C GLY A 106 -10.78 -5.90 14.42
N GLY A 107 -11.48 -4.94 13.81
CA GLY A 107 -12.10 -5.12 12.50
C GLY A 107 -11.09 -5.15 11.35
N THR A 108 -11.50 -5.61 10.16
CA THR A 108 -10.62 -5.80 8.98
C THR A 108 -9.70 -4.61 8.68
N PHE A 109 -10.18 -3.37 8.83
CA PHE A 109 -9.39 -2.15 8.57
C PHE A 109 -8.40 -1.77 9.67
N ALA A 110 -8.47 -2.38 10.87
CA ALA A 110 -7.48 -2.21 11.93
C ALA A 110 -6.24 -3.12 11.74
N HIS A 111 -6.29 -4.08 10.80
CA HIS A 111 -5.20 -5.00 10.50
C HIS A 111 -4.46 -4.58 9.22
N ARG A 112 -3.39 -5.28 8.82
CA ARG A 112 -2.69 -5.11 7.52
C ARG A 112 -2.58 -6.42 6.71
N ASN A 113 -3.53 -7.33 6.92
CA ASN A 113 -3.46 -8.68 6.35
C ASN A 113 -4.06 -8.78 4.93
N MET A 114 -3.84 -9.93 4.31
CA MET A 114 -4.25 -10.26 2.94
C MET A 114 -5.75 -10.49 2.72
N ARG A 115 -6.49 -10.88 3.77
CA ARG A 115 -7.93 -11.18 3.71
C ARG A 115 -8.75 -9.90 3.69
N ARG A 116 -8.94 -9.36 2.49
CA ARG A 116 -9.64 -8.09 2.20
C ARG A 116 -10.36 -8.23 0.86
N VAL A 117 -11.43 -7.46 0.66
CA VAL A 117 -12.17 -7.45 -0.62
C VAL A 117 -11.24 -7.25 -1.81
N ASN A 118 -10.38 -6.23 -1.76
CA ASN A 118 -9.49 -5.91 -2.89
C ASN A 118 -8.12 -6.60 -2.83
N ARG A 119 -7.81 -7.32 -1.75
CA ARG A 119 -6.54 -8.05 -1.55
C ARG A 119 -5.27 -7.23 -1.87
N LEU A 120 -5.30 -5.93 -1.59
CA LEU A 120 -4.17 -5.03 -1.85
C LEU A 120 -3.17 -5.07 -0.69
N GLY A 121 -1.91 -5.32 -1.04
CA GLY A 121 -0.75 -5.12 -0.19
C GLY A 121 -0.06 -3.80 -0.51
N VAL A 122 0.57 -3.20 0.50
CA VAL A 122 1.38 -1.99 0.36
C VAL A 122 2.66 -2.18 1.14
N SER A 123 3.79 -2.22 0.43
CA SER A 123 5.12 -2.31 0.98
C SER A 123 5.86 -0.99 0.88
N ARG A 124 6.73 -0.70 1.84
CA ARG A 124 7.77 0.32 1.69
C ARG A 124 9.11 -0.39 1.81
N CYS A 125 9.78 -0.59 0.68
CA CYS A 125 11.02 -1.34 0.61
C CYS A 125 12.17 -0.44 0.13
N ARG A 126 13.40 -0.89 0.38
CA ARG A 126 14.60 -0.17 -0.05
C ARG A 126 14.82 -0.41 -1.53
N LEU A 127 15.00 0.64 -2.31
CA LEU A 127 15.47 0.58 -3.70
C LEU A 127 17.00 0.51 -3.68
N VAL A 128 17.54 -0.62 -4.13
CA VAL A 128 18.99 -0.89 -4.11
C VAL A 128 19.64 -0.44 -5.42
N ALA A 129 18.98 -0.72 -6.56
CA ALA A 129 19.45 -0.34 -7.88
C ALA A 129 18.29 -0.30 -8.87
N VAL A 130 18.47 0.48 -9.94
CA VAL A 130 17.62 0.49 -11.14
C VAL A 130 18.49 -0.03 -12.29
N ASP A 131 18.10 -1.15 -12.89
CA ASP A 131 18.79 -1.74 -14.04
C ASP A 131 17.80 -1.95 -15.19
N GLY A 132 17.73 -0.96 -16.09
CA GLY A 132 16.66 -0.89 -17.09
C GLY A 132 15.28 -0.88 -16.42
N LEU A 133 14.45 -1.90 -16.70
CA LEU A 133 13.12 -2.08 -16.11
C LEU A 133 13.08 -3.02 -14.89
N ASP A 134 14.24 -3.46 -14.42
CA ASP A 134 14.39 -4.27 -13.22
C ASP A 134 14.76 -3.37 -12.03
N LEU A 135 13.87 -3.27 -11.05
CA LEU A 135 14.13 -2.57 -9.80
C LEU A 135 14.62 -3.58 -8.75
N HIS A 136 15.89 -3.50 -8.38
CA HIS A 136 16.45 -4.34 -7.32
C HIS A 136 16.06 -3.77 -5.96
N VAL A 137 15.41 -4.59 -5.14
CA VAL A 137 14.86 -4.14 -3.85
C VAL A 137 15.30 -5.04 -2.70
N GLU A 138 15.28 -4.48 -1.50
CA GLU A 138 15.52 -5.19 -0.25
C GLU A 138 14.35 -4.96 0.73
N ALA A 139 14.00 -6.01 1.48
CA ALA A 139 12.91 -6.01 2.45
C ALA A 139 11.50 -5.76 1.87
N LEU A 140 11.28 -6.14 0.60
CA LEU A 140 9.95 -6.23 0.02
C LEU A 140 9.19 -7.43 0.63
N ASP A 141 8.03 -7.16 1.23
CA ASP A 141 7.12 -8.14 1.86
C ASP A 141 6.13 -8.78 0.86
N ALA A 142 6.62 -9.07 -0.35
CA ALA A 142 5.89 -9.74 -1.41
C ALA A 142 6.69 -10.94 -1.93
N VAL A 143 6.01 -12.06 -2.12
CA VAL A 143 6.64 -13.31 -2.58
C VAL A 143 6.88 -13.30 -4.10
N ASP A 144 7.74 -14.20 -4.57
CA ASP A 144 7.98 -14.46 -5.99
C ASP A 144 6.66 -14.64 -6.76
N GLY A 145 6.61 -14.09 -7.98
CA GLY A 145 5.42 -14.11 -8.84
C GLY A 145 4.34 -13.09 -8.46
N THR A 146 4.50 -12.33 -7.37
CA THR A 146 3.49 -11.35 -6.95
C THR A 146 3.26 -10.29 -8.02
N PRO A 147 2.00 -10.09 -8.48
CA PRO A 147 1.66 -9.01 -9.39
C PRO A 147 1.73 -7.66 -8.67
N VAL A 148 2.50 -6.73 -9.24
CA VAL A 148 2.64 -5.36 -8.78
C VAL A 148 1.73 -4.47 -9.61
N LEU A 149 0.89 -3.70 -8.93
CA LEU A 149 -0.11 -2.82 -9.54
C LEU A 149 0.42 -1.40 -9.71
N ASP A 150 1.32 -0.96 -8.83
CA ASP A 150 1.86 0.40 -8.85
C ASP A 150 3.18 0.50 -8.06
N ILE A 151 4.02 1.46 -8.45
CA ILE A 151 5.34 1.72 -7.86
C ILE A 151 5.51 3.23 -7.73
N LYS A 152 5.81 3.72 -6.53
CA LYS A 152 5.99 5.15 -6.27
C LYS A 152 7.25 5.40 -5.45
N PRO A 153 8.06 6.43 -5.75
CA PRO A 153 9.12 6.84 -4.84
C PRO A 153 8.54 7.30 -3.50
N TRP A 154 9.18 6.91 -2.39
CA TRP A 154 8.75 7.35 -1.07
C TRP A 154 9.27 8.76 -0.78
N PHE A 155 8.34 9.71 -0.55
CA PHE A 155 8.70 11.04 -0.08
C PHE A 155 8.46 11.12 1.42
N GLY A 156 9.53 11.28 2.21
CA GLY A 156 9.41 11.39 3.67
C GLY A 156 8.48 12.52 4.12
N VAL A 157 8.36 13.59 3.34
CA VAL A 157 7.44 14.72 3.59
C VAL A 157 5.95 14.34 3.49
N MET A 158 5.61 13.24 2.81
CA MET A 158 4.25 12.68 2.73
C MET A 158 3.94 11.70 3.86
N GLY A 159 4.85 11.56 4.84
CA GLY A 159 4.58 10.81 6.06
C GLY A 159 3.40 11.41 6.86
N PRO A 160 2.93 10.69 7.91
CA PRO A 160 1.87 11.17 8.78
C PRO A 160 2.15 12.59 9.29
N GLN A 161 1.12 13.44 9.25
CA GLN A 161 1.19 14.80 9.77
C GLN A 161 0.85 14.77 11.27
N GLY A 162 1.66 15.44 12.09
CA GLY A 162 1.48 15.49 13.54
C GLY A 162 2.05 14.26 14.28
N GLU A 163 1.66 14.13 15.54
CA GLU A 163 2.08 13.00 16.39
C GLU A 163 1.40 11.70 15.95
N VAL A 164 2.19 10.63 15.81
CA VAL A 164 1.67 9.30 15.48
C VAL A 164 1.30 8.57 16.77
N HIS A 165 0.04 8.13 16.86
CA HIS A 165 -0.45 7.29 17.96
C HIS A 165 -0.82 5.91 17.43
N GLU A 166 -0.29 4.86 18.06
CA GLU A 166 -0.64 3.46 17.78
C GLU A 166 -0.82 2.66 19.09
N PRO A 167 -1.62 1.57 19.09
CA PRO A 167 -1.61 0.61 20.20
C PRO A 167 -0.23 -0.03 20.37
N ALA A 168 0.03 -0.70 21.49
CA ALA A 168 1.34 -1.35 21.71
C ALA A 168 1.56 -2.63 20.87
N TRP A 169 0.49 -3.32 20.46
CA TRP A 169 0.59 -4.62 19.81
C TRP A 169 1.29 -4.61 18.43
N PRO A 170 1.20 -3.59 17.55
CA PRO A 170 1.89 -3.60 16.25
C PRO A 170 3.40 -3.64 16.43
N SER A 171 3.96 -2.82 17.32
CA SER A 171 5.42 -2.80 17.56
C SER A 171 5.90 -4.11 18.20
N GLN A 172 5.07 -4.75 19.02
CA GLN A 172 5.35 -6.10 19.55
C GLN A 172 5.27 -7.19 18.47
N MET A 173 4.25 -7.12 17.62
CA MET A 173 4.01 -8.09 16.55
C MET A 173 5.07 -8.02 15.45
N LEU A 174 5.57 -6.82 15.16
CA LEU A 174 6.53 -6.57 14.08
C LEU A 174 7.98 -6.53 14.55
N ALA A 175 8.27 -6.97 15.78
CA ALA A 175 9.61 -6.91 16.37
C ALA A 175 10.68 -7.57 15.48
N ASP A 176 10.36 -8.71 14.87
CA ASP A 176 11.27 -9.47 14.01
C ASP A 176 10.97 -9.31 12.51
N TYR A 177 10.09 -8.36 12.16
CA TYR A 177 9.54 -8.27 10.80
C TYR A 177 10.61 -7.97 9.75
N TYR A 178 11.57 -7.10 10.08
CA TYR A 178 12.70 -6.73 9.21
C TYR A 178 14.04 -7.27 9.71
N THR A 179 14.04 -8.30 10.56
CA THR A 179 15.24 -9.06 10.93
C THR A 179 15.59 -10.04 9.80
N ALA A 180 16.87 -10.35 9.60
CA ALA A 180 17.26 -11.37 8.63
C ALA A 180 16.86 -12.78 9.12
N PRO A 181 16.51 -13.71 8.22
CA PRO A 181 16.23 -15.08 8.63
C PRO A 181 17.44 -15.74 9.32
N GLY A 182 17.24 -16.28 10.52
CA GLY A 182 18.27 -17.03 11.26
C GLY A 182 19.18 -16.20 12.17
N GLU A 183 18.89 -14.90 12.33
CA GLU A 183 19.44 -14.04 13.40
C GLU A 183 18.58 -14.06 14.67
#